data_AF-A0A4Q9VIZ7-F1
#
_entry.id   AF-A0A4Q9VIZ7-F1
#
_cell.length_a   1.000
_cell.length_b   1.000
_cell.length_c   1.000
_cell.angle_alpha   90.00
_cell.angle_beta   90.00
_cell.angle_gamma   90.00
#
_symmetry.space_group_name_H-M   'P 1'
#
loop_
_entity.id
_entity.type
_entity.pdbx_description
1 polymer ?
#
loop_
_entity_poly.entity_id
_entity_poly.type
_entity_poly.pdbx_seq_one_letter_code
_entity_poly.pdbx_strand_id
1 'polypeptide(L)'
;MTRSSSESSGGRMLAILTLVPIAVVASLAAGAVAWVWLALDVQVDVIRSRHPSPDGRREVAFVWCDHGFGLGMSEQYGEIRMRRAKGWGLGKWQPVLRFDENALDRLERPPVWTDDRHLVVTFAPEAYVSPDRKTVLGVDVEFRRSPQGAVP
;
A
#
# COMPACT_ATOMS: atom_id res chain seq x y z
N MET A 1 34.70 -45.04 51.90
CA MET A 1 34.00 -45.41 50.66
C MET A 1 33.59 -44.12 49.95
N THR A 2 34.35 -43.71 48.93
CA THR A 2 34.05 -42.55 48.08
C THR A 2 33.49 -43.07 46.75
N ARG A 3 32.17 -42.97 46.54
CA ARG A 3 31.55 -43.27 45.25
C ARG A 3 31.74 -42.07 44.32
N SER A 4 32.54 -42.31 43.29
CA SER A 4 32.78 -41.48 42.12
C SER A 4 31.48 -41.02 41.46
N SER A 5 31.27 -39.70 41.38
CA SER A 5 30.26 -39.04 40.56
C SER A 5 30.69 -39.06 39.08
N SER A 6 30.43 -40.15 38.36
CA SER A 6 30.76 -40.27 36.93
C SER A 6 29.54 -40.21 35.99
N GLU A 7 28.44 -39.58 36.39
CA GLU A 7 27.22 -39.50 35.57
C GLU A 7 27.00 -38.16 34.85
N SER A 8 27.91 -37.17 35.00
CA SER A 8 27.65 -35.81 34.50
C SER A 8 28.14 -35.56 33.05
N SER A 9 29.16 -36.28 32.58
CA SER A 9 29.85 -35.89 31.32
C SER A 9 29.29 -36.57 30.06
N GLY A 10 28.85 -37.83 30.14
CA GLY A 10 28.36 -38.60 28.98
C GLY A 10 27.01 -38.10 28.44
N GLY A 11 26.07 -37.78 29.34
CA GLY A 11 24.76 -37.23 28.96
C GLY A 11 24.84 -35.83 28.35
N ARG A 12 25.80 -35.00 28.79
CA ARG A 12 26.02 -33.65 28.26
C ARG A 12 26.61 -33.69 26.84
N MET A 13 27.49 -34.64 26.56
CA MET A 13 28.12 -34.79 25.24
C MET A 13 27.13 -35.30 24.18
N LEU A 14 26.22 -36.21 24.56
CA LEU A 14 25.11 -36.68 23.71
C LEU A 14 24.05 -35.60 23.47
N ALA A 15 23.75 -34.77 24.49
CA ALA A 15 22.86 -33.63 24.35
C ALA A 15 23.45 -32.56 23.41
N ILE A 16 24.76 -32.31 23.46
CA ILE A 16 25.43 -31.38 22.54
C ILE A 16 25.40 -31.90 21.10
N LEU A 17 25.68 -33.20 20.88
CA LEU A 17 25.69 -33.80 19.54
C LEU A 17 24.31 -33.86 18.87
N THR A 18 23.23 -33.87 19.66
CA THR A 18 21.86 -33.97 19.14
C THR A 18 21.14 -32.61 19.11
N LEU A 19 21.33 -31.76 20.12
CA LEU A 19 20.63 -30.48 20.23
C LEU A 19 21.28 -29.38 19.38
N VAL A 20 22.60 -29.39 19.20
CA VAL A 20 23.28 -28.36 18.38
C VAL A 20 22.84 -28.42 16.92
N PRO A 21 22.78 -29.58 16.24
CA PRO A 21 22.27 -29.66 14.87
C PRO A 21 20.81 -29.22 14.75
N ILE A 22 19.97 -29.59 15.72
CA ILE A 22 18.55 -29.21 15.75
C ILE A 22 18.42 -27.69 15.93
N ALA A 23 19.20 -27.08 16.83
CA ALA A 23 19.21 -25.64 17.02
C ALA A 23 19.67 -24.89 15.76
N VAL A 24 20.70 -25.39 15.08
CA VAL A 24 21.17 -24.80 13.82
C VAL A 24 20.11 -24.88 12.73
N VAL A 25 19.46 -26.04 12.55
CA VAL A 25 18.38 -26.22 11.57
C VAL A 25 17.18 -25.33 11.92
N ALA A 26 16.82 -25.22 13.20
CA ALA A 26 15.75 -24.34 13.66
C ALA A 26 16.08 -22.86 13.43
N SER A 27 17.32 -22.43 13.67
CA SER A 27 17.78 -21.07 13.39
C SER A 27 17.81 -20.75 11.90
N LEU A 28 18.22 -21.70 11.06
CA LEU A 28 18.18 -21.55 9.61
C LEU A 28 16.73 -21.50 9.08
N ALA A 29 15.83 -22.32 9.63
CA ALA A 29 14.42 -22.28 9.29
C ALA A 29 13.76 -20.97 9.75
N ALA A 30 14.05 -20.50 10.96
CA ALA A 30 13.58 -19.21 11.44
C ALA A 30 14.14 -18.05 10.60
N GLY A 31 15.41 -18.12 10.23
CA GLY A 31 16.05 -17.17 9.32
C GLY A 31 15.41 -17.19 7.92
N ALA A 32 15.13 -18.37 7.37
CA ALA A 32 14.48 -18.52 6.07
C ALA A 32 13.02 -18.03 6.11
N VAL A 33 12.27 -18.31 7.17
CA VAL A 33 10.92 -17.78 7.38
C VAL A 33 10.97 -16.27 7.52
N ALA A 34 11.91 -15.72 8.31
CA ALA A 34 12.09 -14.28 8.43
C ALA A 34 12.47 -13.63 7.09
N TRP A 35 13.31 -14.29 6.28
CA TRP A 35 13.65 -13.85 4.93
C TRP A 35 12.49 -13.91 3.95
N VAL A 36 11.69 -14.98 3.97
CA VAL A 36 10.46 -15.08 3.17
C VAL A 36 9.47 -14.01 3.60
N TRP A 37 9.35 -13.77 4.91
CA TRP A 37 8.55 -12.67 5.43
C TRP A 37 9.08 -11.32 4.97
N LEU A 38 10.39 -11.06 5.02
CA LEU A 38 11.02 -9.82 4.55
C LEU A 38 10.90 -9.62 3.03
N ALA A 39 10.85 -10.73 2.27
CA ALA A 39 10.76 -10.72 0.82
C ALA A 39 9.32 -10.58 0.29
N LEU A 40 8.32 -10.67 1.16
CA LEU A 40 6.93 -10.41 0.79
C LEU A 40 6.71 -8.90 0.78
N ASP A 41 6.84 -8.30 -0.40
CA ASP A 41 6.40 -6.94 -0.69
C ASP A 41 4.87 -6.87 -0.56
N VAL A 42 4.39 -6.56 0.66
CA VAL A 42 2.95 -6.45 0.94
C VAL A 42 2.53 -5.02 0.59
N GLN A 43 1.91 -4.86 -0.57
CA GLN A 43 1.27 -3.60 -0.93
C GLN A 43 0.03 -3.36 -0.06
N VAL A 44 0.05 -2.29 0.73
CA VAL A 44 -1.10 -1.84 1.53
C VAL A 44 -1.75 -0.65 0.84
N ASP A 45 -2.97 -0.88 0.33
CA ASP A 45 -3.79 0.17 -0.28
C ASP A 45 -4.88 0.63 0.69
N VAL A 46 -4.82 1.87 1.16
CA VAL A 46 -5.85 2.49 2.02
C VAL A 46 -6.70 3.44 1.20
N ILE A 47 -7.97 3.09 1.00
CA ILE A 47 -8.93 3.98 0.33
C ILE A 47 -9.34 5.10 1.30
N ARG A 48 -8.99 6.34 0.98
CA ARG A 48 -9.34 7.52 1.77
C ARG A 48 -10.73 8.04 1.47
N SER A 49 -11.10 8.09 0.18
CA SER A 49 -12.41 8.58 -0.23
C SER A 49 -12.88 7.92 -1.53
N ARG A 50 -14.21 7.88 -1.70
CA ARG A 50 -14.90 7.31 -2.86
C ARG A 50 -15.95 8.28 -3.34
N HIS A 51 -16.00 8.51 -4.65
CA HIS A 51 -16.91 9.46 -5.27
C HIS A 51 -17.58 8.78 -6.47
N PRO A 52 -18.85 8.36 -6.33
CA PRO A 52 -19.59 7.79 -7.44
C PRO A 52 -19.87 8.86 -8.51
N SER A 53 -19.92 8.46 -9.77
CA SER A 53 -20.38 9.32 -10.86
C SER A 53 -21.89 9.63 -10.70
N PRO A 54 -22.39 10.72 -11.30
CA PRO A 54 -23.80 11.07 -11.21
C PRO A 54 -24.73 9.98 -11.78
N ASP A 55 -24.32 9.33 -12.88
CA ASP A 55 -25.02 8.16 -13.44
C ASP A 55 -24.90 6.85 -12.61
N GLY A 56 -24.11 6.85 -11.54
CA GLY A 56 -23.85 5.68 -10.68
C GLY A 56 -23.08 4.53 -11.36
N ARG A 57 -22.61 4.71 -12.61
CA ARG A 57 -21.95 3.66 -13.39
C ARG A 57 -20.46 3.58 -13.14
N ARG A 58 -19.87 4.59 -12.50
CA ARG A 58 -18.45 4.69 -12.22
C ARG A 58 -18.23 5.18 -10.81
N GLU A 59 -17.04 4.89 -10.31
CA GLU A 59 -16.61 5.34 -9.00
C GLU A 59 -15.14 5.69 -9.12
N VAL A 60 -14.78 6.86 -8.59
CA VAL A 60 -13.39 7.25 -8.41
C VAL A 60 -13.02 7.12 -6.93
N ALA A 61 -11.83 6.63 -6.65
CA ALA A 61 -11.30 6.50 -5.32
C ALA A 61 -9.92 7.15 -5.23
N PHE A 62 -9.68 7.79 -4.09
CA PHE A 62 -8.36 8.27 -3.68
C PHE A 62 -7.76 7.25 -2.74
N VAL A 63 -6.60 6.75 -3.11
CA VAL A 63 -5.94 5.64 -2.43
C VAL A 63 -4.56 6.12 -1.99
N TRP A 64 -4.25 5.93 -0.71
CA TRP A 64 -2.88 5.98 -0.24
C TRP A 64 -2.29 4.58 -0.39
N CYS A 65 -1.17 4.47 -1.08
CA CYS A 65 -0.49 3.21 -1.35
C CYS A 65 0.85 3.22 -0.61
N ASP A 66 1.10 2.19 0.19
CA ASP A 66 2.37 1.95 0.85
C ASP A 66 2.93 0.59 0.41
N HIS A 67 4.08 0.62 -0.26
CA HIS A 67 4.76 -0.59 -0.75
C HIS A 67 5.74 -1.12 0.29
N GLY A 68 5.25 -1.47 1.47
CA GLY A 68 6.08 -2.06 2.51
C GLY A 68 5.33 -2.51 3.75
N PHE A 69 6.07 -3.04 4.72
CA PHE A 69 5.56 -3.64 5.97
C PHE A 69 4.85 -2.67 6.94
N GLY A 70 4.41 -1.49 6.49
CA GLY A 70 3.86 -0.45 7.36
C GLY A 70 4.91 0.13 8.33
N LEU A 71 6.19 -0.02 8.01
CA LEU A 71 7.33 0.50 8.79
C LEU A 71 7.94 1.78 8.19
N GLY A 72 7.32 2.36 7.16
CA GLY A 72 7.76 3.63 6.55
C GLY A 72 9.11 3.55 5.82
N MET A 73 9.60 2.35 5.47
CA MET A 73 10.86 2.14 4.75
C MET A 73 10.69 1.96 3.23
N SER A 74 9.50 2.28 2.73
CA SER A 74 8.99 1.93 1.41
C SER A 74 8.49 3.12 0.62
N GLU A 75 8.34 2.96 -0.71
CA GLU A 75 7.75 3.99 -1.58
C GLU A 75 6.27 4.18 -1.22
N GLN A 76 5.98 5.30 -0.57
CA GLN A 76 4.63 5.75 -0.28
C GLN A 76 4.18 6.74 -1.35
N TYR A 77 2.93 6.60 -1.80
CA TYR A 77 2.38 7.48 -2.82
C TYR A 77 0.86 7.54 -2.77
N GLY A 78 0.30 8.64 -3.27
CA GLY A 78 -1.12 8.77 -3.54
C GLY A 78 -1.47 8.28 -4.94
N GLU A 79 -2.65 7.70 -5.09
CA GLU A 79 -3.17 7.23 -6.37
C GLU A 79 -4.66 7.53 -6.51
N ILE A 80 -5.05 8.08 -7.67
CA ILE A 80 -6.45 8.15 -8.07
C ILE A 80 -6.75 6.92 -8.92
N ARG A 81 -7.74 6.15 -8.50
CA ARG A 81 -8.21 4.97 -9.22
C ARG A 81 -9.66 5.14 -9.62
N MET A 82 -10.01 4.61 -10.79
CA MET A 82 -11.39 4.61 -11.26
C MET A 82 -11.84 3.20 -11.59
N ARG A 83 -13.09 2.86 -11.27
CA ARG A 83 -13.71 1.62 -11.71
C ARG A 83 -15.09 1.88 -12.31
N ARG A 84 -15.55 0.92 -13.11
CA ARG A 84 -16.97 0.82 -13.46
C ARG A 84 -17.69 0.08 -12.34
N ALA A 85 -18.77 0.66 -11.83
CA ALA A 85 -19.73 -0.04 -11.01
C ALA A 85 -20.47 -1.04 -11.92
N LYS A 86 -20.18 -2.33 -11.78
CA LYS A 86 -20.96 -3.39 -12.43
C LYS A 86 -21.86 -4.01 -11.37
N GLY A 87 -23.16 -4.11 -11.65
CA GLY A 87 -24.18 -4.50 -10.68
C GLY A 87 -23.90 -5.83 -9.94
N TRP A 88 -23.19 -6.78 -10.56
CA TRP A 88 -22.90 -8.10 -9.97
C TRP A 88 -21.40 -8.40 -9.80
N GLY A 89 -20.50 -7.43 -10.00
CA GLY A 89 -19.06 -7.65 -9.87
C GLY A 89 -18.30 -6.37 -9.56
N LEU A 90 -17.29 -6.48 -8.70
CA LEU A 90 -16.36 -5.38 -8.46
C LEU A 90 -15.55 -5.16 -9.74
N GLY A 91 -15.84 -4.07 -10.47
CA GLY A 91 -15.04 -3.67 -11.61
C GLY A 91 -13.58 -3.49 -11.19
N LYS A 92 -12.63 -3.82 -12.09
CA LYS A 92 -11.21 -3.61 -11.83
C LYS A 92 -10.94 -2.12 -11.67
N TRP A 93 -10.27 -1.75 -10.57
CA TRP A 93 -9.73 -0.41 -10.39
C TRP A 93 -8.62 -0.15 -11.41
N GLN A 94 -8.71 0.97 -12.11
CA GLN A 94 -7.72 1.40 -13.10
C GLN A 94 -6.98 2.63 -12.57
N PRO A 95 -5.64 2.66 -12.65
CA PRO A 95 -4.84 3.81 -12.25
C PRO A 95 -5.11 4.99 -13.18
N VAL A 96 -5.60 6.09 -12.61
CA VAL A 96 -5.76 7.36 -13.30
C VAL A 96 -4.47 8.17 -13.14
N LEU A 97 -4.02 8.39 -11.92
CA LEU A 97 -2.86 9.23 -11.65
C LEU A 97 -2.15 8.74 -10.38
N ARG A 98 -0.82 8.70 -10.43
CA ARG A 98 0.05 8.50 -9.27
C ARG A 98 0.69 9.84 -8.92
N PHE A 99 0.73 10.18 -7.64
CA PHE A 99 1.32 11.41 -7.13
C PHE A 99 2.00 11.13 -5.79
N ASP A 100 2.83 12.08 -5.34
CA ASP A 100 3.53 11.99 -4.07
C ASP A 100 2.54 11.77 -2.89
N GLU A 101 2.96 11.04 -1.86
CA GLU A 101 2.15 10.79 -0.66
C GLU A 101 1.56 12.08 -0.08
N ASN A 102 2.34 13.16 -0.08
CA ASN A 102 1.99 14.43 0.54
C ASN A 102 0.95 15.19 -0.29
N ALA A 103 0.79 14.86 -1.57
CA ALA A 103 -0.19 15.53 -2.42
C ALA A 103 -1.63 15.03 -2.16
N LEU A 104 -1.82 13.89 -1.48
CA LEU A 104 -3.14 13.41 -1.08
C LEU A 104 -3.76 14.28 0.01
N ASP A 105 -2.97 14.62 1.02
CA ASP A 105 -3.38 15.52 2.11
C ASP A 105 -3.51 16.98 1.62
N ARG A 106 -2.89 17.30 0.49
CA ARG A 106 -3.00 18.60 -0.21
C ARG A 106 -4.16 18.67 -1.21
N LEU A 107 -5.08 17.71 -1.19
CA LEU A 107 -6.36 17.87 -1.88
C LEU A 107 -7.16 18.92 -1.13
N GLU A 108 -7.20 20.14 -1.67
CA GLU A 108 -8.01 21.21 -1.07
C GLU A 108 -9.50 20.89 -1.09
N ARG A 109 -9.93 20.12 -2.11
CA ARG A 109 -11.35 19.86 -2.35
C ARG A 109 -11.57 18.41 -2.76
N PRO A 110 -12.73 17.83 -2.41
CA PRO A 110 -13.15 16.57 -3.00
C PRO A 110 -13.24 16.73 -4.53
N PRO A 111 -13.02 15.65 -5.29
CA PRO A 111 -13.22 15.66 -6.73
C PRO A 111 -14.67 16.04 -7.05
N VAL A 112 -14.87 16.73 -8.15
CA VAL A 112 -16.20 17.16 -8.59
C VAL A 112 -16.47 16.57 -9.96
N TRP A 113 -17.56 15.82 -10.06
CA TRP A 113 -18.12 15.44 -11.35
C TRP A 113 -18.84 16.64 -11.95
N THR A 114 -18.36 17.15 -13.09
CA THR A 114 -19.05 18.19 -13.84
C THR A 114 -20.16 17.61 -14.70
N ASP A 115 -19.99 16.37 -15.15
CA ASP A 115 -20.99 15.56 -15.84
C ASP A 115 -20.65 14.06 -15.70
N ASP A 116 -21.38 13.18 -16.38
CA ASP A 116 -21.17 11.72 -16.33
C ASP A 116 -19.82 11.23 -16.89
N ARG A 117 -19.11 12.08 -17.61
CA ARG A 117 -17.86 11.80 -18.33
C ARG A 117 -16.75 12.80 -18.04
N HIS A 118 -16.94 13.78 -17.17
CA HIS A 118 -15.91 14.74 -16.83
C HIS A 118 -15.78 14.84 -15.32
N LEU A 119 -14.58 14.53 -14.83
CA LEU A 119 -14.18 14.62 -13.44
C LEU A 119 -13.11 15.69 -13.29
N VAL A 120 -13.31 16.63 -12.38
CA VAL A 120 -12.32 17.65 -12.03
C VAL A 120 -11.74 17.32 -10.67
N VAL A 121 -10.42 17.20 -10.62
CA VAL A 121 -9.66 17.01 -9.37
C VAL A 121 -8.80 18.24 -9.16
N THR A 122 -8.99 18.92 -8.03
CA THR A 122 -8.27 20.15 -7.69
C THR A 122 -7.27 19.86 -6.58
N PHE A 123 -6.01 20.18 -6.83
CA PHE A 123 -4.93 20.08 -5.85
C PHE A 123 -4.52 21.46 -5.36
N ALA A 124 -3.86 21.52 -4.20
CA ALA A 124 -3.24 22.73 -3.71
C ALA A 124 -2.24 23.33 -4.74
N PRO A 125 -2.02 24.65 -4.75
CA PRO A 125 -1.20 25.35 -5.75
C PRO A 125 0.22 24.79 -5.89
N GLU A 126 0.80 24.33 -4.78
CA GLU A 126 2.14 23.77 -4.66
C GLU A 126 2.25 22.29 -5.06
N ALA A 127 1.15 21.60 -5.33
CA ALA A 127 1.19 20.21 -5.79
C ALA A 127 1.57 20.17 -7.28
N TYR A 128 2.70 19.52 -7.59
CA TYR A 128 3.02 19.18 -8.97
C TYR A 128 2.16 18.00 -9.42
N VAL A 129 1.44 18.19 -10.52
CA VAL A 129 0.58 17.16 -11.10
C VAL A 129 0.81 17.14 -12.61
N SER A 130 1.19 15.98 -13.13
CA SER A 130 1.30 15.71 -14.56
C SER A 130 0.78 14.30 -14.82
N PRO A 131 -0.09 14.09 -15.81
CA PRO A 131 -0.59 15.06 -16.81
C PRO A 131 -1.70 16.00 -16.30
N ASP A 132 -1.97 17.10 -17.01
CA ASP A 132 -3.09 18.03 -16.73
C ASP A 132 -4.46 17.43 -17.08
N ARG A 133 -4.51 16.46 -18.00
CA ARG A 133 -5.74 15.74 -18.37
C ARG A 133 -5.45 14.29 -18.72
N LYS A 134 -6.36 13.38 -18.37
CA LYS A 134 -6.28 11.97 -18.74
C LYS A 134 -7.67 11.37 -18.94
N THR A 135 -7.87 10.64 -20.03
CA THR A 135 -9.11 9.90 -20.25
C THR A 135 -8.98 8.47 -19.71
N VAL A 136 -9.85 8.07 -18.79
CA VAL A 136 -9.89 6.72 -18.21
C VAL A 136 -11.32 6.21 -18.21
N LEU A 137 -11.54 4.98 -18.71
CA LEU A 137 -12.87 4.37 -18.81
C LEU A 137 -13.93 5.21 -19.57
N GLY A 138 -13.48 6.12 -20.44
CA GLY A 138 -14.33 7.06 -21.16
C GLY A 138 -14.77 8.28 -20.34
N VAL A 139 -14.08 8.55 -19.23
CA VAL A 139 -14.18 9.78 -18.43
C VAL A 139 -12.93 10.60 -18.65
N ASP A 140 -13.09 11.86 -19.02
CA ASP A 140 -12.03 12.85 -19.03
C ASP A 140 -11.79 13.36 -17.61
N VAL A 141 -10.63 13.05 -17.07
CA VAL A 141 -10.18 13.54 -15.77
C VAL A 141 -9.29 14.74 -16.00
N GLU A 142 -9.70 15.88 -15.46
CA GLU A 142 -8.96 17.12 -15.50
C GLU A 142 -8.34 17.39 -14.14
N PHE A 143 -7.03 17.66 -14.13
CA PHE A 143 -6.27 17.94 -12.93
C PHE A 143 -6.00 19.44 -12.89
N ARG A 144 -6.64 20.13 -11.95
CA ARG A 144 -6.50 21.57 -11.76
C ARG A 144 -5.66 21.86 -10.54
N ARG A 145 -4.96 22.98 -10.58
CA ARG A 145 -4.38 23.61 -9.39
C ARG A 145 -5.36 24.64 -8.89
N SER A 146 -5.48 24.74 -7.57
CA SER A 146 -6.21 25.84 -6.98
C SER A 146 -5.51 27.16 -7.30
N PRO A 147 -6.25 28.23 -7.61
CA PRO A 147 -5.64 29.55 -7.77
C PRO A 147 -4.98 29.98 -6.46
N GLN A 148 -3.75 30.49 -6.53
CA GLN A 148 -3.05 31.03 -5.36
C GLN A 148 -3.91 32.12 -4.70
N GLY A 149 -4.31 31.88 -3.45
CA GLY A 149 -5.10 32.84 -2.67
C GLY A 149 -6.61 32.55 -2.57
N ALA A 150 -7.09 31.37 -3.00
CA ALA A 150 -8.42 30.91 -2.61
C ALA A 150 -8.42 30.49 -1.13
N VAL A 151 -8.60 31.48 -0.25
CA VAL A 151 -8.88 31.26 1.19
C VAL A 151 -10.17 30.44 1.32
N PRO A 152 -10.25 29.45 2.22
CA PRO A 152 -11.47 28.68 2.48
C PRO A 152 -12.66 29.55 2.90
#